data_AF-A0AAX4KDX2-F1
#
_entry.id   AF-A0AAX4KDX2-F1
#
_cell.length_a   1.000
_cell.length_b   1.000
_cell.length_c   1.000
_cell.angle_alpha   90.00
_cell.angle_beta   90.00
_cell.angle_gamma   90.00
#
_symmetry.space_group_name_H-M   'P 1'
#
loop_
_entity.id
_entity.type
_entity.pdbx_description
1 polymer ?
#
loop_
_entity_poly.entity_id
_entity_poly.type
_entity_poly.pdbx_seq_one_letter_code
_entity_poly.pdbx_strand_id
1 'polypeptide(L)'
;MSDSSAQSLKQLKIKTGVVKRLHKEESIYAQEVVDQKRVIEKLKEDGADGADIRAAERVLRDSEMMIPRTKSQLEEAVQALDDLVNALQSEEAISSSAEYKAAVEQLKQVRAA
;
A
#
# COMPACT_ATOMS: atom_id res chain seq x y z
N MET A 1 19.45 8.45 -27.62
CA MET A 1 18.05 7.97 -27.55
C MET A 1 17.92 6.63 -26.80
N SER A 2 18.91 5.71 -26.82
CA SER A 2 18.82 4.38 -26.16
C SER A 2 18.92 4.40 -24.62
N ASP A 3 19.78 5.24 -24.03
CA ASP A 3 19.98 5.25 -22.56
C ASP A 3 18.77 5.78 -21.77
N SER A 4 18.01 6.71 -22.36
CA SER A 4 16.86 7.33 -21.70
C SER A 4 15.70 6.35 -21.51
N SER A 5 15.39 5.53 -22.51
CA SER A 5 14.31 4.54 -22.42
C SER A 5 14.63 3.44 -21.42
N ALA A 6 15.88 2.95 -21.37
CA ALA A 6 16.31 1.98 -20.38
C ALA A 6 16.21 2.53 -18.94
N GLN A 7 16.54 3.81 -18.74
CA GLN A 7 16.36 4.48 -17.45
C GLN A 7 14.89 4.60 -17.07
N SER A 8 14.00 4.96 -17.99
CA SER A 8 12.56 5.05 -17.76
C SER A 8 11.95 3.69 -17.37
N LEU A 9 12.31 2.61 -18.07
CA LEU A 9 11.87 1.25 -17.73
C LEU A 9 12.33 0.82 -16.32
N LYS A 10 13.58 1.15 -15.96
CA LYS A 10 14.10 0.90 -14.61
C LYS A 10 13.31 1.68 -13.55
N GLN A 11 12.98 2.94 -13.81
CA GLN A 11 12.18 3.77 -12.89
C GLN A 11 10.76 3.24 -12.72
N LEU A 12 10.10 2.82 -13.81
CA LEU A 12 8.79 2.16 -13.77
C LEU A 12 8.83 0.93 -12.86
N LYS A 13 9.83 0.06 -13.03
CA LYS A 13 9.98 -1.15 -12.20
C LYS A 13 10.18 -0.81 -10.73
N ILE A 14 11.02 0.17 -10.41
CA ILE A 14 11.29 0.59 -9.03
C ILE A 14 10.03 1.14 -8.38
N LYS A 15 9.36 2.11 -9.01
CA LYS A 15 8.17 2.77 -8.47
C LYS A 15 6.99 1.82 -8.35
N THR A 16 6.78 0.93 -9.33
CA THR A 16 5.80 -0.16 -9.25
C THR A 16 6.06 -1.05 -8.03
N GLY A 17 7.32 -1.42 -7.80
CA GLY A 17 7.70 -2.21 -6.62
C GLY A 17 7.45 -1.50 -5.29
N VAL A 18 7.64 -0.18 -5.24
CA VAL A 18 7.31 0.63 -4.05
C VAL A 18 5.81 0.60 -3.77
N VAL A 19 4.99 0.93 -4.78
CA VAL A 19 3.52 0.91 -4.66
C VAL A 19 3.02 -0.47 -4.23
N LYS A 20 3.54 -1.54 -4.84
CA LYS A 20 3.15 -2.91 -4.50
C LYS A 20 3.44 -3.29 -3.05
N ARG A 21 4.59 -2.86 -2.50
CA ARG A 21 4.94 -3.12 -1.10
C ARG A 21 4.05 -2.33 -0.15
N LEU A 22 3.86 -1.03 -0.40
CA LEU A 22 3.04 -0.17 0.44
C LEU A 22 1.56 -0.60 0.44
N HIS A 23 1.04 -1.03 -0.72
CA HIS A 23 -0.32 -1.57 -0.80
C HIS A 23 -0.49 -2.84 0.04
N LYS A 24 0.50 -3.74 0.01
CA LYS A 24 0.49 -4.94 0.87
C LYS A 24 0.61 -4.56 2.35
N GLU A 25 1.47 -3.62 2.68
CA GLU A 25 1.67 -3.16 4.05
C GLU A 25 0.40 -2.52 4.64
N GLU A 26 -0.30 -1.70 3.85
CA GLU A 26 -1.59 -1.12 4.23
C GLU A 26 -2.61 -2.21 4.55
N SER A 27 -2.73 -3.22 3.69
CA SER A 27 -3.66 -4.35 3.91
C SER A 27 -3.33 -5.15 5.18
N ILE A 28 -2.05 -5.29 5.52
CA ILE A 28 -1.61 -5.98 6.74
C ILE A 28 -2.03 -5.20 7.97
N TYR A 29 -1.77 -3.90 8.03
CA TYR A 29 -2.16 -3.07 9.17
C TYR A 29 -3.68 -2.95 9.30
N ALA A 30 -4.41 -2.89 8.18
CA ALA A 30 -5.87 -2.94 8.19
C ALA A 30 -6.39 -4.26 8.80
N GLN A 31 -5.80 -5.40 8.41
CA GLN A 31 -6.15 -6.70 8.97
C GLN A 31 -5.79 -6.79 10.46
N GLU A 32 -4.64 -6.26 10.87
CA GLU A 32 -4.22 -6.24 12.27
C GLU A 32 -5.23 -5.51 13.16
N VAL A 33 -5.75 -4.36 12.71
CA VAL A 33 -6.81 -3.63 13.42
C VAL A 33 -8.08 -4.48 13.57
N VAL A 34 -8.47 -5.23 12.54
CA VAL A 34 -9.62 -6.14 12.61
C VAL A 34 -9.36 -7.26 13.64
N ASP A 35 -8.17 -7.83 13.64
CA ASP A 35 -7.82 -8.92 14.55
C ASP A 35 -7.74 -8.43 16.01
N GLN A 36 -7.18 -7.25 16.26
CA GLN A 36 -7.17 -6.65 17.60
C GLN A 36 -8.57 -6.30 18.11
N LYS A 37 -9.48 -5.86 17.22
CA LYS A 37 -10.90 -5.65 17.57
C LYS A 37 -11.55 -6.96 18.02
N ARG A 38 -11.31 -8.06 17.30
CA ARG A 38 -11.81 -9.41 17.68
C ARG A 38 -11.25 -9.87 19.02
N VAL A 39 -9.97 -9.58 19.31
CA VAL A 39 -9.38 -9.89 20.61
C VAL A 39 -10.12 -9.15 21.74
N ILE A 40 -10.40 -7.87 21.57
CA ILE A 40 -11.13 -7.07 22.57
C ILE A 40 -12.57 -7.59 22.74
N GLU A 41 -13.26 -7.91 21.66
CA GLU A 41 -14.61 -8.50 21.71
C GLU A 41 -14.61 -9.81 22.48
N LYS A 42 -13.67 -10.71 22.17
CA LYS A 42 -13.52 -11.98 22.88
C LYS A 42 -13.22 -11.78 24.37
N LEU A 43 -12.33 -10.85 24.73
CA LEU A 43 -12.05 -10.55 26.14
C LEU A 43 -13.29 -10.06 26.89
N LYS A 44 -14.17 -9.30 26.23
CA LYS A 44 -15.44 -8.85 26.80
C LYS A 44 -16.43 -10.01 26.96
N GLU A 45 -16.53 -10.89 25.98
CA GLU A 45 -17.38 -12.08 26.02
C GLU A 45 -16.95 -13.07 27.11
N ASP A 46 -15.64 -13.26 27.27
CA ASP A 46 -15.05 -14.14 28.28
C ASP A 46 -15.11 -13.54 29.71
N GLY A 47 -15.60 -12.30 29.86
CA GLY A 47 -15.71 -11.62 31.14
C GLY A 47 -14.37 -11.27 31.77
N ALA A 48 -13.35 -11.00 30.95
CA ALA A 48 -12.01 -10.62 31.41
C ALA A 48 -12.02 -9.32 32.25
N ASP A 49 -10.99 -9.14 33.08
CA ASP A 49 -10.87 -7.94 33.90
C ASP A 49 -10.69 -6.67 33.06
N GLY A 50 -11.13 -5.55 33.62
CA GLY A 50 -11.00 -4.25 32.98
C GLY A 50 -9.55 -3.85 32.69
N ALA A 51 -8.56 -4.33 33.45
CA ALA A 51 -7.15 -4.06 33.16
C ALA A 51 -6.68 -4.74 31.86
N ASP A 52 -7.13 -5.97 31.62
CA ASP A 52 -6.78 -6.76 30.42
C ASP A 52 -7.44 -6.16 29.17
N ILE A 53 -8.71 -5.76 29.27
CA ILE A 53 -9.42 -5.06 28.19
C ILE A 53 -8.71 -3.74 27.85
N ARG A 54 -8.34 -2.94 28.86
CA ARG A 54 -7.60 -1.68 28.64
C ARG A 54 -6.21 -1.92 28.03
N ALA A 55 -5.58 -3.06 28.30
CA ALA A 55 -4.31 -3.42 27.68
C ALA A 55 -4.50 -3.76 26.20
N ALA A 56 -5.49 -4.56 25.85
CA ALA A 56 -5.84 -4.86 24.46
C ALA A 56 -6.25 -3.61 23.67
N GLU A 57 -7.00 -2.69 24.29
CA GLU A 57 -7.35 -1.40 23.68
C GLU A 57 -6.13 -0.50 23.40
N ARG A 58 -5.06 -0.59 24.21
CA ARG A 58 -3.80 0.12 23.91
C ARG A 58 -3.15 -0.47 22.65
N VAL A 59 -3.09 -1.79 22.55
CA VAL A 59 -2.54 -2.47 21.36
C VAL A 59 -3.34 -2.12 20.11
N LEU A 60 -4.68 -2.12 20.19
CA LEU A 60 -5.53 -1.70 19.08
C LEU A 60 -5.19 -0.26 18.62
N ARG A 61 -5.03 0.68 19.56
CA ARG A 61 -4.67 2.06 19.20
C ARG A 61 -3.30 2.13 18.52
N ASP A 62 -2.33 1.35 18.98
CA ASP A 62 -1.00 1.29 18.36
C ASP A 62 -1.09 0.79 16.92
N SER A 63 -1.88 -0.26 16.65
CA SER A 63 -2.14 -0.75 15.29
C SER A 63 -2.90 0.29 14.44
N GLU A 64 -3.89 0.99 15.00
CA GLU A 64 -4.65 2.03 14.29
C GLU A 64 -3.76 3.24 13.90
N MET A 65 -2.76 3.59 14.72
CA MET A 65 -1.83 4.68 14.42
C MET A 65 -0.92 4.40 13.21
N MET A 66 -0.75 3.14 12.80
CA MET A 66 0.06 2.77 11.63
C MET A 66 -0.66 3.06 10.30
N ILE A 67 -1.98 2.94 10.28
CA ILE A 67 -2.78 3.05 9.04
C ILE A 67 -2.61 4.42 8.36
N PRO A 68 -2.76 5.58 9.04
CA PRO A 68 -2.67 6.88 8.37
C PRO A 68 -1.31 7.11 7.71
N ARG A 69 -0.22 6.68 8.37
CA ARG A 69 1.14 6.84 7.83
C ARG A 69 1.31 6.03 6.57
N THR A 70 0.94 4.75 6.58
CA THR A 70 1.11 3.87 5.43
C THR A 70 0.21 4.29 4.27
N LYS A 71 -1.01 4.78 4.54
CA LYS A 71 -1.90 5.36 3.52
C LYS A 71 -1.29 6.59 2.85
N SER A 72 -0.80 7.55 3.63
CA SER A 72 -0.13 8.75 3.09
C SER A 72 1.07 8.38 2.20
N GLN A 73 1.90 7.42 2.65
CA GLN A 73 3.03 6.94 1.86
C GLN A 73 2.60 6.23 0.57
N LEU A 74 1.53 5.44 0.63
CA LEU A 74 0.97 4.77 -0.53
C LEU A 74 0.42 5.78 -1.55
N GLU A 75 -0.31 6.79 -1.10
CA GLU A 75 -0.85 7.87 -1.94
C GLU A 75 0.26 8.63 -2.66
N GLU A 76 1.33 9.02 -1.95
CA GLU A 76 2.50 9.67 -2.56
C GLU A 76 3.18 8.78 -3.61
N ALA A 77 3.35 7.48 -3.30
CA ALA A 77 3.95 6.53 -4.22
C ALA A 77 3.08 6.28 -5.47
N VAL A 78 1.75 6.23 -5.29
CA VAL A 78 0.78 6.10 -6.38
C VAL A 78 0.83 7.32 -7.28
N GLN A 79 0.83 8.53 -6.71
CA GLN A 79 0.93 9.76 -7.50
C GLN A 79 2.24 9.78 -8.30
N ALA A 80 3.36 9.48 -7.66
CA ALA A 80 4.66 9.46 -8.33
C ALA A 80 4.79 8.40 -9.43
N LEU A 81 4.05 7.28 -9.34
CA LEU A 81 3.98 6.27 -10.39
C LEU A 81 3.04 6.70 -11.52
N ASP A 82 1.88 7.28 -11.18
CA ASP A 82 0.91 7.78 -12.15
C ASP A 82 1.49 8.90 -13.01
N ASP A 83 2.19 9.86 -12.40
CA ASP A 83 2.89 10.94 -13.11
C ASP A 83 3.89 10.38 -14.13
N LEU A 84 4.65 9.34 -13.75
CA LEU A 84 5.61 8.70 -14.64
C LEU A 84 4.90 7.94 -15.78
N VAL A 85 3.82 7.23 -15.48
CA VAL A 85 3.02 6.51 -16.47
C VAL A 85 2.40 7.49 -17.48
N ASN A 86 1.89 8.63 -17.00
CA ASN A 86 1.30 9.68 -17.84
C ASN A 86 2.36 10.37 -18.71
N ALA A 87 3.56 10.61 -18.19
CA ALA A 87 4.65 11.20 -18.96
C ALA A 87 5.15 10.29 -20.09
N LEU A 88 5.09 8.97 -19.91
CA LEU A 88 5.64 7.99 -20.86
C LEU A 88 4.58 7.36 -21.79
N GLN A 89 3.30 7.71 -21.64
CA GLN A 89 2.21 7.05 -22.36
C GLN A 89 2.28 7.21 -23.89
N SER A 90 2.82 8.33 -24.38
CA SER A 90 2.97 8.62 -25.80
C SER A 90 4.21 7.99 -26.44
N GLU A 91 5.12 7.41 -25.64
CA GLU A 91 6.32 6.75 -26.14
C GLU A 91 6.04 5.27 -26.40
N GLU A 92 5.71 4.91 -27.65
CA GLU A 92 5.30 3.54 -28.03
C GLU A 92 6.32 2.46 -27.63
N ALA A 93 7.62 2.77 -27.72
CA ALA A 93 8.69 1.88 -27.29
C ALA A 93 8.64 1.53 -25.78
N ILE A 94 8.03 2.40 -24.96
CA ILE A 94 7.87 2.22 -23.52
C ILE A 94 6.46 1.73 -23.18
N SER A 95 5.41 2.32 -23.76
CA SER A 95 4.03 1.97 -23.43
C SER A 95 3.66 0.52 -23.83
N SER A 96 4.35 -0.05 -24.83
CA SER A 96 4.22 -1.46 -25.21
C SER A 96 4.98 -2.44 -24.28
N SER A 97 5.90 -1.94 -23.46
CA SER A 97 6.76 -2.74 -22.57
C SER A 97 6.00 -3.44 -21.46
N ALA A 98 6.60 -4.50 -20.90
CA ALA A 98 6.05 -5.21 -19.76
C ALA A 98 6.05 -4.35 -18.49
N GLU A 99 7.08 -3.53 -18.28
CA GLU A 99 7.24 -2.65 -17.13
C GLU A 99 6.12 -1.60 -17.08
N TYR A 100 5.80 -0.98 -18.22
CA TYR A 100 4.72 0.00 -18.30
C TYR A 100 3.35 -0.64 -18.03
N LYS A 101 3.07 -1.78 -18.66
CA LYS A 101 1.81 -2.52 -18.44
C LYS A 101 1.67 -2.96 -16.98
N ALA A 102 2.76 -3.41 -16.35
CA ALA A 102 2.77 -3.78 -14.94
C ALA A 102 2.52 -2.57 -14.01
N ALA A 103 3.08 -1.40 -14.34
CA ALA A 103 2.82 -0.16 -13.62
C ALA A 103 1.34 0.24 -13.68
N VAL A 104 0.75 0.24 -14.88
CA VAL A 104 -0.67 0.56 -15.10
C VAL A 104 -1.57 -0.42 -14.34
N GLU A 105 -1.26 -1.72 -14.41
CA GLU A 105 -2.02 -2.74 -13.69
C GLU A 105 -1.92 -2.56 -12.17
N GLN A 106 -0.73 -2.28 -11.65
CA GLN A 106 -0.56 -2.01 -10.22
C GLN A 106 -1.36 -0.78 -9.76
N LEU A 107 -1.39 0.30 -10.57
CA LEU A 107 -2.21 1.48 -10.27
C LEU A 107 -3.71 1.15 -10.24
N LYS A 108 -4.20 0.31 -11.16
CA LYS A 108 -5.59 -0.16 -11.16
C LYS A 108 -5.92 -0.96 -9.91
N GLN A 109 -5.03 -1.88 -9.51
CA GLN A 109 -5.25 -2.70 -8.32
C GLN A 109 -5.36 -1.86 -7.05
N VAL A 110 -4.50 -0.86 -6.87
CA VAL A 110 -4.55 0.02 -5.69
C VAL A 110 -5.79 0.92 -5.69
N ARG A 111 -6.24 1.38 -6.86
CA ARG A 111 -7.43 2.24 -6.99
C ARG A 111 -8.76 1.47 -6.85
N ALA A 112 -8.73 0.16 -7.01
CA ALA A 112 -9.91 -0.70 -6.91
C ALA A 112 -10.14 -1.26 -5.50
N ALA A 113 -9.14 -1.15 -4.62
CA ALA A 113 -9.22 -1.51 -3.20
C ALA A 113 -9.88 -0.39 -2.38
#